data_AF-A0A8I2G217-F1
#
_entry.id   AF-A0A8I2G217-F1
#
_cell.length_a   1.000
_cell.length_b   1.000
_cell.length_c   1.000
_cell.angle_alpha   90.00
_cell.angle_beta   90.00
_cell.angle_gamma   90.00
#
_symmetry.space_group_name_H-M   'P 1'
#
loop_
_entity.id
_entity.type
_entity.pdbx_description
1 polymer ?
#
loop_
_entity_poly.entity_id
_entity_poly.type
_entity_poly.pdbx_seq_one_letter_code
_entity_poly.pdbx_strand_id
1 'polypeptide(L)'
;LNNNRLSGSIPVWIGKLKNLEELLLDGNSLSGPIPKELGNLQKLTVIRLGHNCLTGRIPSSLGKLTHLADNKSNFKWNALYTNNDSLKTFLRKIQY
;
A
#
# COMPACT_ATOMS: atom_id res chain seq x y z
N LEU A 1 -4.85 -11.38 -4.29
CA LEU A 1 -4.83 -11.34 -5.77
C LEU A 1 -3.40 -11.10 -6.28
N ASN A 2 -2.39 -11.74 -5.70
CA ASN A 2 -1.01 -11.55 -6.14
C ASN A 2 -0.76 -12.25 -7.47
N ASN A 3 0.18 -11.76 -8.28
CA ASN A 3 0.64 -12.38 -9.54
C ASN A 3 -0.48 -12.60 -10.55
N ASN A 4 -1.17 -11.52 -10.90
CA ASN A 4 -2.23 -11.50 -11.91
C ASN A 4 -1.97 -10.42 -12.96
N ARG A 5 -2.91 -10.23 -13.89
CA ARG A 5 -2.87 -9.19 -14.93
C ARG A 5 -3.85 -8.05 -14.63
N LEU A 6 -4.12 -7.78 -13.35
CA LEU A 6 -5.02 -6.69 -12.99
C LEU A 6 -4.40 -5.35 -13.38
N SER A 7 -5.20 -4.46 -13.95
CA SER A 7 -4.78 -3.15 -14.44
C SER A 7 -5.73 -2.05 -13.99
N GLY A 8 -5.32 -0.80 -14.19
CA GLY A 8 -6.05 0.37 -13.72
C GLY A 8 -5.64 0.79 -12.31
N SER A 9 -6.37 1.73 -11.71
CA SER A 9 -6.04 2.27 -10.40
C SER A 9 -6.60 1.43 -9.25
N ILE A 10 -5.98 1.54 -8.08
CA ILE A 10 -6.54 0.99 -6.84
C ILE A 10 -7.82 1.78 -6.52
N PRO A 11 -8.99 1.14 -6.46
CA PRO A 11 -10.24 1.88 -6.24
C PRO A 11 -10.36 2.45 -4.83
N VAL A 12 -10.82 3.70 -4.72
CA VAL A 12 -10.99 4.40 -3.42
C VAL A 12 -11.96 3.69 -2.46
N TRP A 13 -12.92 2.92 -3.00
CA TRP A 13 -13.92 2.22 -2.18
C TRP A 13 -13.32 1.12 -1.32
N ILE A 14 -12.10 0.63 -1.61
CA ILE A 14 -11.39 -0.33 -0.75
C ILE A 14 -11.26 0.21 0.68
N GLY A 15 -11.08 1.54 0.86
CA GLY A 15 -11.00 2.17 2.18
C GLY A 15 -12.29 2.12 3.03
N LYS A 16 -13.40 1.62 2.46
CA LYS A 16 -14.66 1.36 3.19
C LYS A 16 -14.67 -0.01 3.87
N LEU A 17 -13.77 -0.92 3.51
CA LEU A 17 -13.71 -2.28 4.05
C LEU A 17 -13.05 -2.30 5.44
N LYS A 18 -13.71 -1.75 6.46
CA LYS A 18 -13.12 -1.55 7.81
C LYS A 18 -12.59 -2.81 8.49
N ASN A 19 -13.08 -3.97 8.08
CA ASN A 19 -12.65 -5.28 8.59
C ASN A 19 -11.56 -5.95 7.74
N LEU A 20 -11.04 -5.27 6.72
CA LEU A 20 -9.97 -5.82 5.89
C LEU A 20 -8.67 -5.91 6.70
N GLU A 21 -8.13 -7.12 6.80
CA GLU A 21 -6.87 -7.40 7.49
C GLU A 21 -5.70 -7.51 6.51
N GLU A 22 -5.94 -8.04 5.31
CA GLU A 22 -4.90 -8.22 4.30
C GLU A 22 -5.33 -7.66 2.94
N LEU A 23 -4.46 -6.84 2.34
CA LEU A 23 -4.60 -6.35 0.97
C LEU A 23 -3.43 -6.84 0.12
N LEU A 24 -3.67 -7.85 -0.71
CA LEU A 24 -2.66 -8.56 -1.49
C LEU A 24 -2.86 -8.30 -2.99
N LEU A 25 -2.07 -7.39 -3.56
CA LEU A 25 -2.10 -6.96 -4.97
C LEU A 25 -0.72 -6.97 -5.65
N ASP A 26 0.27 -7.61 -5.04
CA ASP A 26 1.65 -7.71 -5.52
C ASP A 26 1.73 -8.40 -6.88
N GLY A 27 2.60 -7.94 -7.78
CA GLY A 27 2.79 -8.59 -9.09
C GLY A 27 1.58 -8.43 -10.01
N ASN A 28 1.15 -7.20 -10.23
CA ASN A 28 0.08 -6.85 -11.16
C ASN A 28 0.52 -5.69 -12.07
N SER A 29 -0.41 -5.13 -12.86
CA SER A 29 -0.19 -3.97 -13.73
C SER A 29 -1.02 -2.76 -13.27
N LEU A 30 -1.26 -2.63 -11.95
CA LEU A 30 -1.99 -1.51 -11.38
C LEU A 30 -1.18 -0.22 -11.52
N SER A 31 -1.85 0.89 -11.79
CA SER A 31 -1.21 2.18 -12.07
C SER A 31 -1.86 3.34 -11.33
N GLY A 32 -1.23 4.51 -11.35
CA GLY A 32 -1.70 5.70 -10.64
C GLY A 32 -1.39 5.68 -9.13
N PRO A 33 -2.00 6.59 -8.36
CA PRO A 33 -1.64 6.81 -6.96
C PRO A 33 -2.24 5.77 -6.02
N ILE A 34 -1.59 5.58 -4.87
CA ILE A 34 -2.19 4.90 -3.74
C ILE A 34 -3.29 5.79 -3.14
N PRO A 35 -4.55 5.31 -3.01
CA PRO A 35 -5.62 6.08 -2.39
C PRO A 35 -5.31 6.37 -0.92
N LYS A 36 -5.51 7.62 -0.49
CA LYS A 36 -5.36 8.01 0.92
C LYS A 36 -6.35 7.28 1.83
N GLU A 37 -7.46 6.82 1.28
CA GLU A 37 -8.55 6.08 1.92
C GLU A 37 -8.08 4.74 2.47
N LEU A 38 -6.96 4.17 1.98
CA LEU A 38 -6.37 2.97 2.58
C LEU A 38 -5.92 3.19 4.03
N GLY A 39 -5.60 4.43 4.42
CA GLY A 39 -5.31 4.78 5.81
C GLY A 39 -6.51 4.63 6.77
N ASN A 40 -7.72 4.38 6.23
CA ASN A 40 -8.90 4.13 7.03
C ASN A 40 -9.07 2.66 7.47
N LEU A 41 -8.21 1.76 7.00
CA LEU A 41 -8.29 0.31 7.25
C LEU A 41 -7.57 -0.05 8.55
N GLN A 42 -8.16 0.32 9.68
CA GLN A 42 -7.49 0.24 10.99
C GLN A 42 -7.16 -1.20 11.46
N LYS A 43 -7.80 -2.22 10.87
CA LYS A 43 -7.47 -3.64 11.10
C LYS A 43 -6.43 -4.21 10.13
N LEU A 44 -5.95 -3.41 9.18
CA LEU A 44 -5.02 -3.88 8.17
C LEU A 44 -3.68 -4.21 8.81
N THR A 45 -3.28 -5.46 8.66
CA THR A 45 -2.00 -6.00 9.15
C THR A 45 -1.03 -6.25 8.00
N VAL A 46 -1.53 -6.50 6.79
CA VAL A 46 -0.68 -6.77 5.63
C VAL A 46 -1.13 -5.94 4.43
N ILE A 47 -0.18 -5.25 3.80
CA ILE A 47 -0.38 -4.59 2.52
C ILE A 47 0.76 -4.93 1.56
N ARG A 48 0.44 -5.60 0.45
CA ARG A 48 1.40 -5.92 -0.59
C ARG A 48 0.97 -5.29 -1.91
N LEU A 49 1.69 -4.23 -2.31
CA LEU A 49 1.46 -3.47 -3.54
C LEU A 49 2.69 -3.51 -4.46
N GLY A 50 3.71 -4.28 -4.13
CA GLY A 50 4.94 -4.36 -4.89
C GLY A 50 4.73 -4.87 -6.33
N HIS A 51 5.75 -4.70 -7.17
CA HIS A 51 5.72 -5.15 -8.57
C HIS A 51 4.46 -4.70 -9.31
N ASN A 52 4.25 -3.39 -9.36
CA ASN A 52 3.15 -2.76 -10.09
C ASN A 52 3.67 -1.52 -10.82
N CYS A 53 2.78 -0.74 -11.43
CA CYS A 53 3.08 0.53 -12.09
C CYS A 53 2.52 1.72 -11.31
N LEU A 54 2.41 1.62 -9.97
CA LEU A 54 1.89 2.70 -9.13
C LEU A 54 2.86 3.88 -9.12
N THR A 55 2.30 5.09 -9.10
CA THR A 55 3.05 6.34 -9.20
C THR A 55 2.62 7.34 -8.13
N GLY A 56 3.41 8.39 -7.92
CA GLY A 56 3.02 9.49 -7.05
C GLY A 56 3.42 9.31 -5.58
N ARG A 57 2.93 10.22 -4.75
CA ARG A 57 3.30 10.30 -3.34
C ARG A 57 2.57 9.24 -2.51
N ILE A 58 3.29 8.55 -1.64
CA ILE A 58 2.71 7.65 -0.64
C ILE A 58 1.89 8.49 0.36
N PRO A 59 0.59 8.22 0.53
CA PRO A 59 -0.25 8.99 1.44
C PRO A 59 0.26 8.91 2.88
N SER A 60 0.39 10.06 3.56
CA SER A 60 0.76 10.11 4.98
C SER A 60 -0.27 9.43 5.88
N SER A 61 -1.51 9.24 5.40
CA SER A 61 -2.55 8.49 6.09
C SER A 61 -2.18 7.02 6.31
N LEU A 62 -1.28 6.44 5.51
CA LEU A 62 -0.77 5.08 5.77
C LEU A 62 0.04 5.01 7.06
N GLY A 63 0.64 6.12 7.50
CA GLY A 63 1.32 6.18 8.79
C GLY A 63 0.37 6.03 10.00
N LYS A 64 -0.96 6.04 9.79
CA LYS A 64 -1.96 5.76 10.82
C LYS A 64 -2.23 4.26 11.01
N LEU A 65 -1.70 3.39 10.15
CA LEU A 65 -1.92 1.95 10.21
C LEU A 65 -0.96 1.32 11.23
N THR A 66 -1.26 1.47 12.51
CA THR A 66 -0.40 1.03 13.62
C THR A 66 -0.27 -0.48 13.73
N HIS A 67 -1.17 -1.24 13.12
CA HIS A 67 -1.18 -2.71 13.12
C HIS A 67 -0.47 -3.33 11.92
N LEU A 68 0.07 -2.51 11.01
CA LEU A 68 0.76 -3.02 9.83
C LEU A 68 2.01 -3.79 10.26
N ALA A 69 2.06 -5.08 9.92
CA ALA A 69 3.20 -5.93 10.19
C ALA A 69 4.30 -5.61 9.19
N ASP A 70 5.39 -5.02 9.71
CA ASP A 70 6.49 -4.54 8.90
C ASP A 70 7.06 -5.63 7.98
N ASN A 71 7.31 -6.84 8.49
CA ASN A 71 7.95 -7.92 7.74
C ASN A 71 7.07 -8.64 6.70
N LYS A 72 5.80 -8.28 6.52
CA LYS A 72 4.88 -8.93 5.57
C LYS A 72 4.37 -8.00 4.47
N SER A 73 4.56 -6.69 4.63
CA SER A 73 4.06 -5.69 3.70
C SER A 73 5.12 -5.37 2.64
N ASN A 74 4.73 -4.80 1.49
CA ASN A 74 5.68 -4.35 0.48
C ASN A 74 5.11 -3.24 -0.43
N PHE A 75 5.99 -2.38 -0.94
CA PHE A 75 5.66 -1.31 -1.90
C PHE A 75 6.70 -1.19 -3.03
N LYS A 76 7.74 -2.04 -3.02
CA LYS A 76 8.89 -1.97 -3.95
C LYS A 76 8.47 -2.20 -5.41
N TRP A 77 9.36 -1.86 -6.34
CA TRP A 77 9.11 -2.02 -7.77
C TRP A 77 7.81 -1.33 -8.21
N ASN A 78 7.73 -0.05 -7.85
CA ASN A 78 6.77 0.96 -8.28
C ASN A 78 7.52 2.30 -8.40
N ALA A 79 6.89 3.34 -8.93
CA ALA A 79 7.43 4.71 -8.99
C ALA A 79 6.86 5.61 -7.87
N LEU A 80 6.83 5.09 -6.64
CA LEU A 80 6.30 5.76 -5.46
C LEU A 80 7.38 6.54 -4.71
N TYR A 81 7.04 7.69 -4.15
CA TYR A 81 7.96 8.50 -3.35
C TYR A 81 7.29 9.08 -2.10
N THR A 82 8.11 9.50 -1.13
CA THR A 82 7.66 10.33 -0.01
C THR A 82 8.77 11.26 0.44
N ASN A 83 8.40 12.47 0.86
CA ASN A 83 9.27 13.45 1.51
C ASN A 83 9.05 13.51 3.03
N ASN A 84 8.19 12.65 3.60
CA ASN A 84 7.98 12.57 5.04
C ASN A 84 8.97 11.57 5.65
N ASP A 85 9.91 12.05 6.46
CA ASP A 85 11.01 11.22 6.99
C ASP A 85 10.55 10.14 7.98
N SER A 86 9.51 10.42 8.78
CA SER A 86 8.87 9.41 9.63
C SER A 86 8.26 8.30 8.79
N LEU A 87 7.60 8.66 7.67
CA LEU A 87 7.04 7.69 6.74
C LEU A 87 8.14 6.93 5.99
N LYS A 88 9.24 7.58 5.58
CA LYS A 88 10.40 6.88 5.01
C LYS A 88 10.94 5.84 5.99
N THR A 89 11.05 6.19 7.26
CA THR A 89 11.56 5.30 8.31
C THR A 89 10.63 4.11 8.50
N PHE A 90 9.32 4.33 8.56
CA PHE A 90 8.31 3.27 8.57
C PHE A 90 8.45 2.37 7.33
N LEU A 91 8.46 2.96 6.14
CA LEU A 91 8.56 2.22 4.88
C LEU A 91 9.84 1.38 4.77
N ARG A 92 10.96 1.82 5.33
CA ARG A 92 12.20 1.03 5.36
C ARG A 92 12.07 -0.24 6.20
N LYS A 93 11.31 -0.19 7.30
CA LYS A 93 11.05 -1.37 8.12
C LYS A 93 10.20 -2.39 7.37
N ILE A 94 9.28 -1.90 6.55
CA ILE A 94 8.31 -2.76 5.85
C ILE A 94 8.75 -3.23 4.47
N GLN A 95 10.01 -2.99 4.11
CA GLN A 95 10.53 -3.23 2.76
C GLN A 95 11.65 -4.28 2.75
N TYR A 96 11.74 -5.19 3.73
CA TYR A 96 12.66 -6.32 3.65
C TYR A 96 12.04 -7.49 2.90
#